data_AF-A0AAP8GFX2-F1
#
_entry.id   AF-A0AAP8GFX2-F1
#
_cell.length_a   1.000
_cell.length_b   1.000
_cell.length_c   1.000
_cell.angle_alpha   90.00
_cell.angle_beta   90.00
_cell.angle_gamma   90.00
#
_symmetry.space_group_name_H-M   'P 1'
#
loop_
_entity.id
_entity.type
_entity.pdbx_description
1 polymer ?
#
loop_
_entity_poly.entity_id
_entity_poly.type
_entity_poly.pdbx_seq_one_letter_code
_entity_poly.pdbx_strand_id
1 'polypeptide(L)'
;GLTYNTIYQNLKNVSLTGMRMEQHTLENDITVINDAYNASPTSMRAAIDTLGTLTGRRILILGDVLELGENSNEMHIGVGNYLEEKHIDVLYT
;
A
#
# COMPACT_ATOMS: atom_id res chain seq x y z
N GLY A 1 -27.23 -7.67 -19.16
CA GLY A 1 -26.11 -7.21 -18.32
C GLY A 1 -26.55 -6.07 -17.43
N LEU A 2 -25.68 -5.60 -16.51
CA LEU A 2 -25.97 -4.43 -15.66
C LEU A 2 -25.84 -3.12 -16.46
N THR A 3 -26.58 -2.08 -16.05
CA THR A 3 -26.47 -0.74 -16.67
C THR A 3 -25.26 0.02 -16.13
N TYR A 4 -24.75 0.99 -16.90
CA TYR A 4 -23.68 1.89 -16.43
C TYR A 4 -24.03 2.62 -15.14
N ASN A 5 -25.28 3.10 -15.01
CA ASN A 5 -25.73 3.75 -13.78
C ASN A 5 -25.68 2.77 -12.60
N THR A 6 -26.14 1.53 -12.79
CA THR A 6 -26.05 0.49 -11.75
C THR A 6 -24.60 0.22 -11.34
N ILE A 7 -23.67 0.10 -12.30
CA ILE A 7 -22.24 -0.11 -12.00
C ILE A 7 -21.68 1.07 -11.21
N TYR A 8 -21.93 2.30 -11.66
CA TYR A 8 -21.45 3.53 -11.01
C TYR A 8 -21.95 3.66 -9.57
N GLN A 9 -23.25 3.45 -9.33
CA GLN A 9 -23.82 3.58 -7.98
C GLN A 9 -23.29 2.50 -7.03
N ASN A 10 -23.04 1.29 -7.52
CA ASN A 10 -22.48 0.23 -6.67
C ASN A 10 -21.00 0.45 -6.36
N LEU A 11 -20.20 0.92 -7.33
CA LEU A 11 -18.78 1.24 -7.07
C LEU A 11 -18.59 2.36 -6.05
N LYS A 12 -19.50 3.35 -6.02
CA LYS A 12 -19.49 4.42 -5.02
C LYS A 12 -19.68 3.94 -3.58
N ASN A 13 -20.39 2.84 -3.39
CA ASN A 13 -20.76 2.31 -2.09
C ASN A 13 -19.96 1.04 -1.73
N VAL A 14 -18.85 0.79 -2.43
CA VAL A 14 -18.03 -0.37 -2.14
C VAL A 14 -17.37 -0.16 -0.78
N SER A 15 -17.53 -1.14 0.10
CA SER A 15 -16.74 -1.22 1.32
C SER A 15 -15.54 -2.09 1.02
N LEU A 16 -14.34 -1.56 1.24
CA LEU A 16 -13.15 -2.40 1.24
C LEU A 16 -13.21 -3.35 2.44
N THR A 17 -12.69 -4.56 2.24
CA THR A 17 -12.40 -5.45 3.36
C THR A 17 -11.27 -4.85 4.18
N GLY A 18 -11.29 -5.01 5.51
CA GLY A 18 -10.24 -4.47 6.37
C GLY A 18 -8.82 -4.87 5.94
N MET A 19 -7.86 -4.01 6.25
CA MET A 19 -6.43 -4.18 5.97
C MET A 19 -6.06 -4.33 4.48
N ARG A 20 -6.91 -3.89 3.55
CA ARG A 20 -6.62 -3.81 2.12
C ARG A 20 -6.78 -2.38 1.62
N MET A 21 -5.68 -1.63 1.61
CA MET A 21 -5.68 -0.19 1.33
C MET A 21 -6.71 0.58 2.16
N GLU A 22 -6.92 0.15 3.40
CA GLU A 22 -7.92 0.71 4.29
C GLU A 22 -7.42 2.05 4.83
N GLN A 23 -8.09 3.13 4.46
CA GLN A 23 -7.69 4.48 4.84
C GLN A 23 -8.38 4.92 6.14
N HIS A 24 -7.56 5.36 7.10
CA HIS A 24 -8.01 5.99 8.34
C HIS A 24 -7.46 7.41 8.39
N THR A 25 -8.34 8.39 8.61
CA THR A 25 -7.93 9.77 8.89
C THR A 25 -7.94 9.97 10.40
N LEU A 26 -6.79 10.32 10.96
CA LEU A 26 -6.62 10.64 12.37
C LEU A 26 -6.69 12.16 12.58
N GLU A 27 -6.55 12.59 13.83
CA GLU A 27 -6.38 14.01 14.16
C GLU A 27 -5.12 14.59 13.50
N ASN A 28 -5.07 15.92 13.37
CA ASN A 28 -3.95 16.66 12.79
C ASN A 28 -3.62 16.29 11.33
N ASP A 29 -4.63 15.98 10.52
CA ASP A 29 -4.52 15.68 9.08
C ASP A 29 -3.60 14.48 8.76
N ILE A 30 -3.44 13.56 9.71
CA ILE A 30 -2.66 12.34 9.50
C ILE A 30 -3.54 11.30 8.81
N THR A 31 -3.05 10.77 7.69
CA THR A 31 -3.67 9.64 7.00
C THR A 31 -2.86 8.39 7.23
N VAL A 32 -3.52 7.32 7.71
CA VAL A 32 -2.95 5.98 7.81
C VAL A 32 -3.58 5.11 6.73
N ILE A 33 -2.75 4.43 5.94
CA ILE A 33 -3.19 3.44 4.96
C ILE A 33 -2.79 2.07 5.50
N ASN A 34 -3.78 1.29 5.91
CA ASN A 34 -3.58 -0.06 6.43
C ASN A 34 -3.73 -1.08 5.29
N ASP A 35 -2.60 -1.61 4.83
CA ASP A 35 -2.51 -2.69 3.84
C ASP A 35 -1.82 -3.94 4.43
N ALA A 36 -2.10 -4.23 5.71
CA ALA A 36 -1.40 -5.26 6.48
C ALA A 36 -2.04 -6.67 6.41
N TYR A 37 -2.93 -6.95 5.46
CA TYR A 37 -3.56 -8.28 5.35
C TYR A 37 -2.57 -9.35 4.86
N ASN A 38 -1.86 -9.09 3.78
CA ASN A 38 -0.87 -9.97 3.18
C ASN A 38 0.19 -9.13 2.46
N ALA A 39 1.44 -9.58 2.49
CA ALA A 39 2.55 -8.91 1.86
C ALA A 39 3.14 -9.76 0.72
N SER A 40 3.53 -9.10 -0.35
CA SER A 40 4.29 -9.67 -1.45
C SER A 40 5.18 -8.57 -2.02
N PRO A 41 6.31 -8.88 -2.68
CA PRO A 41 7.14 -7.85 -3.29
C PRO A 41 6.36 -6.97 -4.30
N THR A 42 5.38 -7.54 -4.99
CA THR A 42 4.54 -6.79 -5.93
C THR A 42 3.56 -5.86 -5.23
N SER A 43 2.89 -6.31 -4.16
CA SER A 43 1.97 -5.45 -3.40
C SER A 43 2.73 -4.34 -2.66
N MET A 44 3.91 -4.64 -2.12
CA MET A 44 4.79 -3.62 -1.51
C MET A 44 5.16 -2.52 -2.52
N ARG A 45 5.56 -2.88 -3.74
CA ARG A 45 5.84 -1.89 -4.79
C ARG A 45 4.62 -1.03 -5.13
N ALA A 46 3.43 -1.62 -5.19
CA ALA A 46 2.19 -0.87 -5.42
C ALA A 46 1.85 0.08 -4.26
N ALA A 47 2.09 -0.34 -3.01
CA ALA A 47 1.94 0.52 -1.84
C ALA A 47 2.93 1.69 -1.86
N ILE A 48 4.19 1.43 -2.26
CA ILE A 48 5.22 2.46 -2.46
C ILE A 48 4.79 3.48 -3.51
N ASP A 49 4.33 3.01 -4.68
CA ASP A 49 3.86 3.89 -5.75
C ASP A 49 2.68 4.74 -5.29
N THR A 50 1.73 4.12 -4.60
CA THR A 50 0.54 4.83 -4.08
C THR A 50 0.97 5.92 -3.10
N LEU A 51 1.78 5.57 -2.11
CA LEU A 51 2.28 6.52 -1.12
C LEU A 51 3.10 7.64 -1.76
N GLY A 52 3.91 7.34 -2.79
CA GLY A 52 4.71 8.30 -3.54
C GLY A 52 3.87 9.39 -4.24
N THR A 53 2.62 9.08 -4.61
CA THR A 53 1.70 10.06 -5.22
C THR A 53 1.01 11.00 -4.21
N LEU A 54 1.10 10.69 -2.92
CA LEU A 54 0.46 11.50 -1.87
C LEU A 54 1.34 12.68 -1.47
N THR A 55 0.70 13.71 -0.91
CA THR A 55 1.36 14.93 -0.45
C THR A 55 1.62 14.88 1.07
N GLY A 56 2.54 15.74 1.53
CA GLY A 56 2.94 15.79 2.93
C GLY A 56 4.09 14.84 3.25
N ARG A 57 4.31 14.59 4.55
CA ARG A 57 5.35 13.69 5.03
C ARG A 57 4.90 12.24 4.87
N ARG A 58 5.64 11.46 4.09
CA ARG A 58 5.36 10.06 3.76
C ARG A 58 6.23 9.13 4.59
N ILE A 59 5.57 8.35 5.44
CA ILE A 59 6.20 7.34 6.28
C ILE A 59 5.74 5.98 5.78
N LEU A 60 6.70 5.13 5.43
CA LEU A 60 6.46 3.76 5.02
C LEU A 60 6.88 2.80 6.13
N ILE A 61 6.01 1.86 6.45
CA ILE A 61 6.28 0.79 7.43
C ILE A 61 6.10 -0.52 6.69
N LEU A 62 7.18 -1.30 6.55
CA LEU A 62 7.17 -2.61 5.91
C LEU A 62 7.45 -3.68 6.96
N GLY A 63 6.82 -4.84 6.80
CA GLY A 63 7.16 -6.05 7.55
C GLY A 63 7.66 -7.15 6.61
N ASP A 64 8.22 -8.21 7.17
CA ASP A 64 8.77 -9.32 6.39
C ASP A 64 7.71 -10.02 5.53
N VAL A 65 8.10 -10.38 4.31
CA VAL A 65 7.33 -11.32 3.49
C VAL A 65 7.80 -12.74 3.79
N LEU A 66 6.96 -13.53 4.45
CA LEU A 66 7.33 -14.83 4.99
C LEU A 66 7.40 -15.96 3.95
N GLU A 67 6.72 -15.81 2.81
CA GLU A 67 6.50 -16.89 1.83
C GLU A 67 7.53 -16.91 0.67
N LEU A 68 8.69 -16.25 0.82
CA LEU A 68 9.65 -16.06 -0.28
C LEU A 68 10.69 -17.18 -0.44
N GLY A 69 10.83 -18.07 0.54
CA GLY A 69 11.81 -19.16 0.50
C GLY A 69 13.26 -18.66 0.35
N GLU A 70 14.05 -19.35 -0.46
CA GLU A 70 15.49 -19.07 -0.65
C GLU A 70 15.77 -17.68 -1.24
N ASN A 71 14.81 -17.10 -1.98
CA ASN A 71 14.96 -15.79 -2.62
C ASN A 71 14.60 -14.62 -1.71
N SER A 72 14.29 -14.87 -0.43
CA SER A 72 13.82 -13.84 0.50
C SER A 72 14.71 -12.61 0.53
N ASN A 73 16.02 -12.78 0.69
CA ASN A 73 16.96 -11.65 0.76
C ASN A 73 16.98 -10.84 -0.55
N GLU A 74 17.09 -11.50 -1.70
CA GLU A 74 17.13 -10.83 -3.00
C GLU A 74 15.85 -10.03 -3.25
N MET A 75 14.69 -10.61 -2.92
CA MET A 75 13.40 -9.97 -3.13
C MET A 75 13.17 -8.78 -2.20
N HIS A 76 13.58 -8.86 -0.92
CA HIS A 76 13.52 -7.70 -0.01
C HIS A 76 14.48 -6.59 -0.46
N ILE A 77 15.70 -6.92 -0.89
CA ILE A 77 16.63 -5.95 -1.49
C ILE A 77 16.02 -5.30 -2.72
N GLY A 78 15.36 -6.09 -3.59
CA GLY A 78 14.67 -5.57 -4.76
C GLY A 78 13.56 -4.57 -4.43
N VAL A 79 12.81 -4.79 -3.34
CA VAL A 79 11.84 -3.81 -2.84
C VAL A 79 12.54 -2.57 -2.28
N GLY A 80 13.62 -2.76 -1.51
CA GLY A 80 14.42 -1.66 -0.97
C GLY A 80 14.98 -0.75 -2.07
N ASN A 81 15.57 -1.33 -3.11
CA ASN A 81 16.07 -0.59 -4.29
C ASN A 81 14.92 0.12 -5.03
N TYR A 82 13.71 -0.45 -5.03
CA TYR A 82 12.56 0.18 -5.67
C TYR A 82 12.09 1.47 -4.98
N LEU A 83 12.48 1.69 -3.71
CA LEU A 83 12.19 2.94 -3.00
C LEU A 83 12.99 4.13 -3.53
N GLU A 84 14.08 3.88 -4.25
CA GLU A 84 14.89 4.92 -4.87
C GLU A 84 13.98 5.78 -5.78
N GLU A 85 14.08 7.11 -5.64
CA GLU A 85 13.28 8.08 -6.40
C GLU A 85 11.75 8.10 -6.11
N LYS A 86 11.24 7.29 -5.17
CA LYS A 86 9.80 7.25 -4.82
C LYS A 86 9.36 8.30 -3.80
N HIS A 87 10.27 9.19 -3.42
CA HIS A 87 10.03 10.31 -2.52
C HIS A 87 9.47 9.89 -1.14
N ILE A 88 9.93 8.77 -0.58
CA ILE A 88 9.57 8.35 0.77
C ILE A 88 10.49 9.05 1.79
N ASP A 89 9.91 9.72 2.78
CA ASP A 89 10.69 10.52 3.75
C ASP A 89 11.27 9.67 4.88
N VAL A 90 10.56 8.61 5.30
CA VAL A 90 10.99 7.71 6.36
C VAL A 90 10.56 6.28 6.04
N LEU A 91 11.47 5.32 6.23
CA LEU A 91 11.20 3.89 6.18
C LEU A 91 11.42 3.26 7.55
N TYR A 92 10.47 2.44 8.01
CA TYR A 92 10.64 1.49 9.10
C TYR A 92 10.47 0.07 8.57
N THR A 93 11.36 -0.84 8.96
CA THR A 93 11.35 -2.27 8.62
C THR A 93 11.90 -3.09 9.77
#